data_AF-A0A7I9YJH1-F1
#
_entry.id   AF-A0A7I9YJH1-F1
#
_cell.length_a   1.000
_cell.length_b   1.000
_cell.length_c   1.000
_cell.angle_alpha   90.00
_cell.angle_beta   90.00
_cell.angle_gamma   90.00
#
_symmetry.space_group_name_H-M   'P 1'
#
loop_
_entity.id
_entity.type
_entity.pdbx_description
1 polymer ?
#
loop_
_entity_poly.entity_id
_entity_poly.type
_entity_poly.pdbx_seq_one_letter_code
_entity_poly.pdbx_strand_id
1 'polypeptide(L)'
;MTSDDQRPDTDDYDLLTFGEVAARLAEELAAQYDELDRLRAMTPPDPNAIRRIEERIAVLKVAADRYRHEQGTNEAFQRRFGSAIEHE
;
A
#
# COMPACT_ATOMS: atom_id res chain seq x y z
N MET A 1 5.72 -39.42 -23.43
CA MET A 1 5.38 -39.43 -21.99
C MET A 1 6.43 -38.58 -21.28
N THR A 2 6.32 -37.26 -21.39
CA THR A 2 5.81 -36.33 -20.34
C THR A 2 6.64 -36.38 -19.06
N SER A 3 7.57 -35.45 -18.93
CA SER A 3 7.93 -34.87 -17.64
C SER A 3 7.77 -33.38 -17.82
N ASP A 4 6.74 -32.92 -17.13
CA ASP A 4 6.15 -31.59 -17.10
C ASP A 4 7.21 -30.59 -16.64
N ASP A 5 7.61 -29.68 -17.53
CA ASP A 5 8.40 -28.49 -17.19
C ASP A 5 7.47 -27.58 -16.39
N GLN A 6 7.43 -27.84 -15.08
CA GLN A 6 6.62 -27.14 -14.09
C GLN A 6 7.17 -25.70 -13.99
N ARG A 7 6.76 -24.85 -14.92
CA ARG A 7 6.86 -23.40 -14.77
C ARG A 7 6.23 -23.06 -13.42
N PRO A 8 6.93 -22.35 -12.53
CA PRO A 8 6.31 -21.93 -11.29
C PRO A 8 5.05 -21.15 -11.67
N ASP A 9 3.93 -21.54 -11.07
CA ASP A 9 2.70 -20.76 -11.02
C ASP A 9 3.14 -19.33 -10.75
N THR A 10 3.17 -18.54 -11.81
CA THR A 10 3.48 -17.14 -11.72
C THR A 10 2.18 -16.60 -11.22
N ASP A 11 1.99 -16.74 -9.88
CA ASP A 11 0.92 -16.14 -9.11
C ASP A 11 0.66 -14.80 -9.80
N ASP A 12 -0.51 -14.68 -10.42
CA ASP A 12 -0.94 -13.48 -11.10
C ASP A 12 -0.96 -12.38 -10.03
N TYR A 13 0.21 -11.76 -9.83
CA TYR A 13 0.33 -10.59 -8.98
C TYR A 13 -0.43 -9.51 -9.72
N ASP A 14 -1.72 -9.38 -9.41
CA ASP A 14 -2.53 -8.25 -9.82
C ASP A 14 -1.71 -7.01 -9.46
N LEU A 15 -1.14 -6.39 -10.50
CA LEU A 15 -0.31 -5.22 -10.35
C LEU A 15 -1.23 -4.09 -9.91
N LEU A 16 -1.34 -3.92 -8.60
CA LEU A 16 -2.14 -2.87 -8.00
C LEU A 16 -1.72 -1.53 -8.61
N THR A 17 -2.71 -0.79 -9.10
CA THR A 17 -2.52 0.60 -9.48
C THR A 17 -2.05 1.40 -8.26
N PHE A 18 -1.44 2.56 -8.50
CA PHE A 18 -1.02 3.45 -7.41
C PHE A 18 -2.16 3.78 -6.43
N GLY A 19 -3.41 3.79 -6.90
CA GLY A 19 -4.60 3.98 -6.06
C GLY A 19 -4.95 2.79 -5.19
N GLU A 20 -4.87 1.59 -5.75
CA GLU A 20 -5.09 0.36 -5.00
C GLU A 20 -3.99 0.14 -3.96
N VAL A 21 -2.74 0.50 -4.28
CA VAL A 21 -1.64 0.50 -3.29
C VAL A 21 -1.92 1.52 -2.18
N ALA A 22 -2.36 2.74 -2.52
CA ALA A 22 -2.69 3.76 -1.52
C ALA A 22 -3.88 3.33 -0.62
N ALA A 23 -4.91 2.71 -1.19
CA ALA A 23 -6.04 2.17 -0.44
C ALA A 23 -5.60 1.05 0.51
N ARG A 24 -4.80 0.09 0.01
CA ARG A 24 -4.28 -1.01 0.83
C ARG A 24 -3.37 -0.53 1.95
N LEU A 25 -2.53 0.48 1.71
CA LEU A 25 -1.72 1.12 2.74
C LEU A 25 -2.56 1.86 3.78
N ALA A 26 -3.68 2.45 3.39
CA ALA A 26 -4.60 3.10 4.32
C ALA A 26 -5.28 2.07 5.25
N GLU A 27 -5.70 0.92 4.71
CA GLU A 27 -6.22 -0.19 5.51
C GLU A 27 -5.17 -0.75 6.47
N GLU A 28 -3.94 -0.94 5.99
CA GLU A 28 -2.83 -1.41 6.84
C GLU A 28 -2.52 -0.40 7.95
N LEU A 29 -2.53 0.90 7.66
CA LEU A 29 -2.36 1.95 8.66
C LEU A 29 -3.46 1.91 9.73
N ALA A 30 -4.72 1.72 9.34
CA ALA A 30 -5.82 1.59 10.29
C ALA A 30 -5.60 0.40 11.22
N ALA A 31 -5.20 -0.76 10.68
CA ALA A 31 -4.89 -1.94 11.49
C ALA A 31 -3.72 -1.71 12.46
N GLN A 32 -2.67 -0.97 12.06
CA GLN A 32 -1.58 -0.62 12.96
C GLN A 32 -2.03 0.34 14.08
N TYR A 33 -2.96 1.25 13.80
CA TYR A 33 -3.52 2.14 14.82
C TYR A 33 -4.35 1.39 15.85
N ASP A 34 -5.18 0.45 15.41
CA ASP A 34 -5.94 -0.41 16.31
C ASP A 34 -5.00 -1.24 17.21
N GLU A 35 -3.91 -1.76 16.65
CA GLU A 35 -2.92 -2.49 17.42
C GLU A 35 -2.17 -1.61 18.43
N LEU A 36 -1.84 -0.38 18.05
CA LEU A 36 -1.26 0.61 18.96
C LEU A 36 -2.19 0.89 20.14
N ASP A 37 -3.48 1.05 19.88
CA ASP A 37 -4.50 1.27 20.91
C ASP A 37 -4.59 0.06 21.86
N ARG A 38 -4.63 -1.16 21.31
CA ARG A 38 -4.60 -2.41 22.09
C ARG A 38 -3.38 -2.48 23.00
N LEU A 39 -2.18 -2.21 22.49
CA LEU A 39 -0.94 -2.24 23.27
C LEU A 39 -0.90 -1.17 24.37
N ARG A 40 -1.48 0.00 24.12
CA ARG A 40 -1.61 1.08 25.13
C ARG A 40 -2.64 0.74 26.21
N ALA A 41 -3.66 -0.04 25.87
CA ALA A 41 -4.67 -0.52 26.82
C ALA A 41 -4.19 -1.71 27.69
N MET A 42 -3.10 -2.39 27.31
CA MET A 42 -2.51 -3.46 28.11
C MET A 42 -1.95 -2.91 29.44
N THR A 43 -2.05 -3.70 30.50
CA THR A 43 -1.49 -3.36 31.82
C THR A 43 -0.60 -4.51 32.33
N PRO A 44 0.71 -4.29 32.53
CA PRO A 44 1.45 -3.08 32.18
C PRO A 44 1.62 -2.93 30.66
N PRO A 45 1.65 -1.70 30.12
CA PRO A 45 1.92 -1.48 28.70
C PRO A 45 3.37 -1.85 28.35
N ASP A 46 3.58 -2.43 27.17
CA ASP A 46 4.93 -2.72 26.65
C ASP A 46 5.45 -1.53 25.82
N PRO A 47 6.36 -0.70 26.37
CA PRO A 47 6.87 0.48 25.67
C PRO A 47 7.69 0.12 24.42
N ASN A 48 8.31 -1.07 24.37
CA ASN A 48 9.08 -1.48 23.20
C ASN A 48 8.15 -1.90 22.05
N ALA A 49 7.06 -2.60 22.36
CA ALA A 49 6.05 -2.96 21.38
C ALA A 49 5.37 -1.71 20.80
N ILE A 50 5.00 -0.76 21.67
CA ILE A 50 4.43 0.54 21.29
C ILE A 50 5.37 1.29 20.34
N ARG A 51 6.66 1.42 20.69
CA ARG A 51 7.64 2.13 19.86
C ARG A 51 7.79 1.49 18.47
N ARG A 52 7.82 0.15 18.38
CA ARG A 52 7.93 -0.55 17.08
C ARG A 52 6.72 -0.29 16.19
N ILE A 53 5.52 -0.26 16.76
CA ILE A 53 4.29 0.02 16.01
C ILE A 53 4.28 1.48 15.53
N GLU A 54 4.70 2.43 16.38
CA GLU A 54 4.82 3.84 16.00
C GLU A 54 5.82 4.05 14.85
N GLU A 55 6.97 3.35 14.88
CA GLU A 55 7.95 3.37 13.78
C GLU A 55 7.34 2.81 12.48
N ARG A 56 6.59 1.71 12.55
CA ARG A 56 5.90 1.13 11.39
C ARG A 56 4.85 2.08 10.80
N ILE A 57 4.04 2.71 11.66
CA ILE A 57 3.04 3.71 11.26
C ILE A 57 3.73 4.88 10.53
N ALA A 58 4.87 5.36 11.04
CA ALA A 58 5.61 6.44 10.40
C ALA A 58 6.07 6.07 8.98
N VAL A 59 6.61 4.86 8.79
CA VAL A 59 7.04 4.37 7.48
C VAL A 59 5.86 4.23 6.51
N LEU A 60 4.76 3.61 6.96
CA LEU A 60 3.56 3.42 6.15
C LEU A 60 2.92 4.75 5.75
N LYS A 61 2.94 5.77 6.62
CA LYS A 61 2.46 7.11 6.29
C LYS A 61 3.25 7.76 5.17
N VAL A 62 4.59 7.69 5.22
CA VAL A 62 5.44 8.24 4.16
C VAL A 62 5.20 7.54 2.84
N ALA A 63 5.03 6.22 2.86
CA ALA A 63 4.70 5.44 1.67
C ALA A 63 3.32 5.82 1.10
N ALA A 64 2.28 5.88 1.94
CA ALA A 64 0.93 6.22 1.53
C ALA A 64 0.83 7.64 0.93
N ASP A 65 1.53 8.61 1.53
CA ASP A 65 1.57 9.99 1.03
C ASP A 65 2.20 10.07 -0.37
N ARG A 66 3.31 9.33 -0.58
CA ARG A 66 3.96 9.24 -1.89
C ARG A 66 3.04 8.67 -2.95
N TYR A 67 2.39 7.53 -2.70
CA TYR A 67 1.50 6.90 -3.68
C TYR A 67 0.26 7.76 -3.98
N ARG A 68 -0.26 8.47 -2.98
CA ARG A 68 -1.36 9.43 -3.17
C ARG A 68 -0.93 10.63 -4.03
N HIS A 69 0.29 11.14 -3.85
CA HIS A 69 0.82 12.23 -4.66
C HIS A 69 1.09 11.80 -6.11
N GLU A 70 1.61 10.58 -6.29
CA GLU A 70 1.83 9.96 -7.60
C GLU A 70 0.51 9.73 -8.35
N GLN A 71 -0.57 9.31 -7.66
CA GLN A 71 -1.92 9.27 -8.23
C GLN A 71 -2.37 10.64 -8.75
N GLY A 72 -2.35 11.67 -7.90
CA GLY A 72 -2.84 12.99 -8.28
C GLY A 72 -2.06 13.61 -9.44
N THR A 73 -0.74 13.35 -9.49
CA THR A 73 0.12 13.80 -10.59
C THR A 73 -0.19 13.04 -11.89
N ASN A 74 -0.42 11.72 -11.81
CA ASN A 74 -0.77 10.91 -12.96
C ASN A 74 -2.16 11.26 -13.51
N GLU A 75 -3.15 11.48 -12.64
CA GLU A 75 -4.48 11.97 -13.03
C GLU A 75 -4.43 13.36 -13.70
N ALA A 76 -3.62 14.27 -13.18
CA ALA A 76 -3.42 15.58 -13.78
C ALA A 76 -2.73 15.49 -15.16
N PHE A 77 -1.77 14.58 -15.32
CA PHE A 77 -1.11 14.29 -16.58
C PHE A 77 -2.10 13.70 -17.60
N GLN A 78 -2.87 12.66 -17.23
CA GLN A 78 -3.89 12.06 -18.09
C GLN A 78 -4.98 13.07 -18.48
N ARG A 79 -5.44 13.92 -17.57
CA ARG A 79 -6.41 14.98 -17.92
C ARG A 79 -5.83 16.00 -18.91
N ARG A 80 -4.53 16.31 -18.81
CA ARG A 80 -3.88 17.33 -19.63
C ARG A 80 -3.40 16.82 -21.00
N PHE A 81 -3.07 15.53 -21.10
CA PHE A 81 -2.49 14.93 -22.31
C PHE A 81 -3.30 13.75 -22.90
N GLY A 82 -4.22 13.15 -22.13
CA GLY A 82 -5.05 12.01 -22.59
C GLY A 82 -6.12 12.38 -23.62
N SER A 83 -6.50 13.66 -23.72
CA SER A 83 -7.42 14.16 -24.76
C SER A 83 -6.77 14.23 -26.16
N ALA A 84 -5.47 13.94 -26.30
CA ALA A 84 -4.76 14.04 -27.58
C ALA A 84 -4.62 12.70 -28.33
N ILE A 85 -5.16 11.59 -27.79
CA ILE A 85 -5.02 10.23 -28.35
C ILE A 85 -6.35 9.68 -28.92
N GLU A 86 -7.42 10.48 -29.00
CA GLU A 86 -8.65 10.11 -29.73
C GLU A 86 -8.82 10.94 -31.00
N HIS A 87 -7.92 10.75 -31.96
CA HIS A 87 -8.18 11.01 -33.37
C HIS A 87 -7.17 10.20 -34.20
N GLU A 88 -7.56 8.98 -34.57
CA GLU A 88 -7.33 8.37 -35.90
C GLU A 88 -8.21 7.13 -36.07
#